data_AF-A0A2V9MF31-F1
#
_entry.id   AF-A0A2V9MF31-F1
#
_cell.length_a   1.000
_cell.length_b   1.000
_cell.length_c   1.000
_cell.angle_alpha   90.00
_cell.angle_beta   90.00
_cell.angle_gamma   90.00
#
_symmetry.space_group_name_H-M   'P 1'
#
loop_
_entity.id
_entity.type
_entity.pdbx_description
1 polymer ?
#
loop_
_entity_poly.entity_id
_entity_poly.type
_entity_poly.pdbx_seq_one_letter_code
_entity_poly.pdbx_strand_id
1 'polypeptide(L)'
;MKNHRWGVAPVVALSLFSSFSAWAGDIRESARVVAERSRRAVVTIRLVIKLKQNYMGQSRDQEHQLEVNGTVIDPFGLTVTAASLIDPTSVLKTLVGSTLGGTKPFSLDSEVKETAILLEDGTEVEADVVLKDTDLDMAFIRP
;
A
#
# COMPACT_ATOMS: atom_id res chain seq x y z
N MET A 1 6.37 41.16 63.78
CA MET A 1 5.80 39.80 63.88
C MET A 1 5.72 39.20 62.49
N LYS A 2 6.36 38.04 62.30
CA LYS A 2 6.22 37.13 61.13
C LYS A 2 4.72 36.91 60.84
N ASN A 3 4.26 36.65 59.60
CA ASN A 3 4.23 35.30 59.01
C ASN A 3 3.90 35.38 57.50
N HIS A 4 4.80 34.83 56.69
CA HIS A 4 4.73 34.71 55.23
C HIS A 4 3.94 33.44 54.87
N ARG A 5 2.70 33.57 54.35
CA ARG A 5 1.82 32.44 53.96
C ARG A 5 1.92 32.11 52.45
N TRP A 6 3.13 32.02 51.90
CA TRP A 6 3.37 31.74 50.47
C TRP A 6 3.53 30.25 50.10
N GLY A 7 3.02 29.33 50.92
CA GLY A 7 3.23 27.88 50.74
C GLY A 7 2.17 27.12 49.92
N VAL A 8 0.97 27.69 49.70
CA VAL A 8 -0.17 26.92 49.14
C VAL A 8 -0.45 27.17 47.66
N ALA A 9 -0.06 28.34 47.12
CA ALA A 9 -0.28 28.67 45.72
C ALA A 9 0.51 27.80 44.71
N PRO A 10 1.79 27.42 44.94
CA PRO A 10 2.54 26.67 43.93
C PRO A 10 2.10 25.20 43.84
N VAL A 11 1.50 24.64 44.90
CA VAL A 11 1.07 23.22 44.95
C VAL A 11 -0.24 23.01 44.17
N VAL A 12 -1.14 23.99 44.16
CA VAL A 12 -2.40 23.93 43.39
C VAL A 12 -2.15 24.13 41.89
N ALA A 13 -1.20 24.98 41.52
CA ALA A 13 -0.83 25.18 40.11
C ALA A 13 -0.16 23.93 39.50
N LEU A 14 0.63 23.18 40.28
CA LEU A 14 1.31 21.98 39.79
C LEU A 14 0.37 20.77 39.60
N SER A 15 -0.71 20.70 40.38
CA SER A 15 -1.71 19.62 40.28
C SER A 15 -2.69 19.78 39.11
N LEU A 16 -2.94 21.02 38.67
CA LEU A 16 -3.74 21.30 37.48
C LEU A 16 -3.02 20.97 36.16
N PHE A 17 -1.69 20.99 36.14
CA PHE A 17 -0.90 20.62 34.96
C PHE A 17 -0.78 19.10 34.76
N SER A 18 -0.90 18.29 35.82
CA SER A 18 -0.84 16.83 35.72
C SER A 18 -2.07 16.19 35.07
N SER A 19 -3.19 16.93 34.99
CA SER A 19 -4.44 16.43 34.41
C SER A 19 -4.50 16.54 32.89
N PHE A 20 -3.58 17.25 32.25
CA PHE A 20 -3.57 17.45 30.79
C PHE A 20 -2.98 16.25 30.03
N SER A 21 -2.15 15.41 30.67
CA SER A 21 -1.57 14.21 30.05
C SER A 21 -2.52 13.03 29.96
N ALA A 22 -3.74 13.12 30.53
CA ALA A 22 -4.75 12.07 30.50
C ALA A 22 -5.66 12.12 29.25
N TRP A 23 -5.45 13.09 28.36
CA TRP A 23 -6.16 13.24 27.08
C TRP A 23 -5.34 12.77 25.86
N ALA A 24 -4.28 12.00 26.10
CA ALA A 24 -3.76 11.09 25.09
C ALA A 24 -4.56 9.77 25.17
N GLY A 25 -5.84 9.84 24.83
CA GLY A 25 -6.69 8.65 24.70
C GLY A 25 -6.02 7.64 23.75
N ASP A 26 -5.99 6.39 24.17
CA ASP A 26 -5.10 5.34 23.69
C ASP A 26 -5.29 5.01 22.19
N ILE A 27 -4.58 5.76 21.32
CA ILE A 27 -4.56 5.56 19.86
C ILE A 27 -4.22 4.10 19.52
N ARG A 28 -3.41 3.45 20.35
CA ARG A 28 -3.01 2.04 20.17
C ARG A 28 -4.22 1.11 20.23
N GLU A 29 -5.08 1.25 21.24
CA GLU A 29 -6.25 0.39 21.37
C GLU A 29 -7.25 0.63 20.24
N SER A 30 -7.46 1.90 19.88
CA SER A 30 -8.32 2.27 18.75
C SER A 30 -7.79 1.70 17.42
N ALA A 31 -6.49 1.81 17.18
CA ALA A 31 -5.84 1.24 15.99
C ALA A 31 -5.96 -0.29 15.96
N ARG A 32 -5.81 -0.96 17.11
CA ARG A 32 -5.97 -2.42 17.21
C ARG A 32 -7.38 -2.86 16.85
N VAL A 33 -8.40 -2.16 17.36
CA VAL A 33 -9.81 -2.44 17.05
C VAL A 33 -10.10 -2.30 15.55
N VAL A 34 -9.58 -1.24 14.91
CA VAL A 34 -9.75 -1.05 13.46
C VAL A 34 -9.01 -2.10 12.66
N ALA A 35 -7.78 -2.44 13.05
CA ALA A 35 -6.99 -3.47 12.38
C ALA A 35 -7.69 -4.83 12.43
N GLU A 36 -8.17 -5.27 13.60
CA GLU A 36 -8.91 -6.54 13.73
C GLU A 36 -10.23 -6.52 12.95
N ARG A 37 -10.94 -5.38 12.95
CA ARG A 37 -12.20 -5.24 12.21
C ARG A 37 -12.00 -5.32 10.69
N SER A 38 -10.89 -4.80 10.18
CA SER A 38 -10.60 -4.68 8.75
C SER A 38 -9.65 -5.76 8.22
N ARG A 39 -9.13 -6.64 9.08
CA ARG A 39 -8.11 -7.64 8.74
C ARG A 39 -8.46 -8.47 7.51
N ARG A 40 -9.71 -8.96 7.44
CA ARG A 40 -10.20 -9.80 6.33
C ARG A 40 -10.50 -9.02 5.05
N ALA A 41 -10.56 -7.70 5.11
CA ALA A 41 -10.77 -6.86 3.93
C ALA A 41 -9.46 -6.54 3.22
N VAL A 42 -8.31 -6.70 3.88
CA VAL A 42 -6.99 -6.53 3.28
C VAL A 42 -6.42 -7.90 2.93
N VAL A 43 -6.21 -8.14 1.65
CA VAL A 43 -5.69 -9.42 1.14
C VAL A 43 -4.34 -9.20 0.47
N THR A 44 -3.52 -10.24 0.44
CA THR A 44 -2.31 -10.25 -0.39
C THR A 44 -2.67 -10.78 -1.77
N ILE A 45 -2.23 -10.11 -2.81
CA ILE A 45 -2.38 -10.52 -4.19
C ILE A 45 -0.99 -10.90 -4.68
N ARG A 46 -0.84 -12.12 -5.17
CA ARG A 46 0.36 -12.59 -5.84
C ARG A 46 0.15 -12.54 -7.33
N LEU A 47 1.11 -11.96 -8.05
CA LEU A 47 1.07 -11.84 -9.49
C LEU A 47 2.38 -12.30 -10.10
N VAL A 48 2.28 -12.86 -11.29
CA VAL A 48 3.42 -13.07 -12.18
C VAL A 48 3.29 -12.10 -13.34
N ILE A 49 4.25 -11.19 -13.46
CA ILE A 49 4.33 -10.23 -14.56
C ILE A 49 5.44 -10.67 -15.50
N LYS A 50 5.12 -10.74 -16.79
CA LYS A 50 6.11 -10.89 -17.85
C LYS A 50 6.46 -9.53 -18.44
N LEU A 51 7.70 -9.09 -18.21
CA LEU A 51 8.28 -7.90 -18.82
C LEU A 51 8.99 -8.28 -20.11
N LYS A 52 8.60 -7.65 -21.21
CA LYS A 52 9.25 -7.75 -22.53
C LYS A 52 10.02 -6.47 -22.78
N GLN A 53 11.35 -6.57 -22.83
CA GLN A 53 12.25 -5.46 -23.09
C GLN A 53 12.87 -5.63 -24.48
N ASN A 54 12.72 -4.62 -25.34
CA ASN A 54 13.46 -4.56 -26.59
C ASN A 54 14.42 -3.37 -26.56
N TYR A 55 15.70 -3.67 -26.70
CA TYR A 55 16.74 -2.66 -26.81
C TYR A 55 17.71 -3.04 -27.93
N MET A 56 17.86 -2.14 -28.91
CA MET A 56 18.78 -2.33 -30.05
C MET A 56 18.54 -3.65 -30.83
N GLY A 57 17.28 -4.11 -30.92
CA GLY A 57 16.92 -5.35 -31.63
C GLY A 57 17.15 -6.63 -30.83
N GLN A 58 17.64 -6.53 -29.59
CA GLN A 58 17.68 -7.65 -28.65
C GLN A 58 16.43 -7.61 -27.77
N SER A 59 15.60 -8.65 -27.89
CA SER A 59 14.45 -8.86 -27.01
C SER A 59 14.87 -9.72 -25.81
N ARG A 60 14.54 -9.25 -24.61
CA ARG A 60 14.67 -10.02 -23.36
C ARG A 60 13.31 -10.08 -22.69
N ASP A 61 12.90 -11.30 -22.39
CA ASP A 61 11.71 -11.57 -21.60
C ASP A 61 12.16 -11.96 -20.19
N GLN A 62 11.58 -11.32 -19.18
CA GLN A 62 11.79 -11.66 -17.77
C GLN A 62 10.45 -11.76 -17.06
N GLU A 63 10.28 -12.82 -16.28
CA GLU A 63 9.11 -12.99 -15.42
C GLU A 63 9.48 -12.57 -14.00
N HIS A 64 8.59 -11.81 -13.39
CA HIS A 64 8.73 -11.31 -12.04
C HIS A 64 7.50 -11.71 -11.24
N GLN A 65 7.74 -12.45 -10.17
CA GLN A 65 6.73 -12.68 -9.17
C GLN A 65 6.77 -11.55 -8.14
N LEU A 66 5.61 -11.02 -7.80
CA LEU A 66 5.43 -9.98 -6.80
C LEU A 66 4.18 -10.20 -5.98
N GLU A 67 4.23 -9.70 -4.76
CA GLU A 67 3.11 -9.70 -3.82
C GLU A 67 2.77 -8.25 -3.46
N VAL A 68 1.49 -7.92 -3.57
CA VAL A 68 0.97 -6.57 -3.32
C VAL A 68 -0.25 -6.69 -2.43
N ASN A 69 -0.56 -5.63 -1.67
CA ASN A 69 -1.79 -5.61 -0.89
C ASN A 69 -2.95 -5.12 -1.74
N GLY A 70 -4.11 -5.72 -1.52
CA GLY A 70 -5.38 -5.32 -2.11
C GLY A 70 -6.45 -5.14 -1.03
N THR A 71 -7.48 -4.38 -1.34
CA THR A 71 -8.66 -4.20 -0.49
C THR A 71 -9.89 -4.80 -1.17
N VAL A 72 -10.57 -5.72 -0.50
CA VAL A 72 -11.84 -6.28 -0.95
C VAL A 72 -12.94 -5.23 -0.78
N ILE A 73 -13.63 -4.89 -1.86
CA ILE A 73 -14.65 -3.82 -1.89
C ILE A 73 -16.07 -4.35 -2.09
N ASP A 74 -16.25 -5.65 -2.38
CA ASP A 74 -17.57 -6.27 -2.48
C ASP A 74 -17.63 -7.71 -1.89
N PRO A 75 -18.84 -8.24 -1.64
CA PRO A 75 -19.01 -9.61 -1.11
C PRO A 75 -18.64 -10.74 -2.09
N PHE A 76 -18.47 -10.44 -3.37
CA PHE A 76 -18.12 -11.41 -4.40
C PHE A 76 -16.60 -11.55 -4.58
N GLY A 77 -15.81 -10.75 -3.85
CA GLY A 77 -14.35 -10.81 -3.86
C GLY A 77 -13.68 -9.80 -4.77
N LEU A 78 -14.42 -8.81 -5.30
CA LEU A 78 -13.82 -7.72 -6.06
C LEU A 78 -12.81 -6.99 -5.18
N THR A 79 -11.56 -7.00 -5.61
CA THR A 79 -10.41 -6.48 -4.87
C THR A 79 -9.78 -5.36 -5.66
N VAL A 80 -9.42 -4.28 -4.98
CA VAL A 80 -8.73 -3.13 -5.56
C VAL A 80 -7.30 -3.06 -5.06
N THR A 81 -6.35 -2.83 -5.97
CA THR A 81 -4.97 -2.48 -5.67
C THR A 81 -4.51 -1.31 -6.55
N ALA A 82 -3.29 -0.84 -6.34
CA ALA A 82 -2.72 0.21 -7.18
C ALA A 82 -2.24 -0.35 -8.52
N ALA A 83 -2.61 0.30 -9.63
CA ALA A 83 -2.23 -0.13 -10.97
C ALA A 83 -0.70 -0.11 -11.18
N SER A 84 -0.04 0.88 -10.58
CA SER A 84 1.42 1.08 -10.59
C SER A 84 2.20 -0.06 -9.92
N LEU A 85 1.58 -0.78 -8.98
CA LEU A 85 2.21 -1.94 -8.32
C LEU A 85 2.17 -3.20 -9.19
N ILE A 86 1.14 -3.35 -10.03
CA ILE A 86 0.97 -4.52 -10.90
C ILE A 86 1.43 -4.28 -12.34
N ASP A 87 1.84 -3.07 -12.67
CA ASP A 87 2.42 -2.70 -13.96
C ASP A 87 3.41 -1.54 -13.81
N PRO A 88 4.70 -1.83 -13.58
CA PRO A 88 5.71 -0.80 -13.37
C PRO A 88 6.18 -0.13 -14.68
N THR A 89 5.56 -0.44 -15.83
CA THR A 89 6.10 0.01 -17.13
C THR A 89 6.03 1.52 -17.32
N SER A 90 5.00 2.18 -16.81
CA SER A 90 4.85 3.64 -16.90
C SER A 90 6.00 4.38 -16.19
N VAL A 91 6.33 3.94 -14.98
CA VAL A 91 7.45 4.47 -14.18
C VAL A 91 8.77 4.14 -14.85
N LEU A 92 8.97 2.89 -15.29
CA LEU A 92 10.23 2.46 -15.88
C LEU A 92 10.50 3.15 -17.24
N LYS A 93 9.47 3.37 -18.06
CA LYS A 93 9.58 4.16 -19.31
C LYS A 93 10.05 5.59 -19.03
N THR A 94 9.50 6.23 -17.98
CA THR A 94 9.89 7.58 -17.57
C THR A 94 11.35 7.64 -17.13
N LEU A 95 11.77 6.71 -16.24
CA LEU A 95 13.14 6.66 -15.74
C LEU A 95 14.16 6.37 -16.86
N VAL A 96 13.88 5.36 -17.70
CA VAL A 96 14.76 4.96 -18.80
C VAL A 96 14.82 6.05 -19.88
N GLY A 97 13.69 6.68 -20.21
CA GLY A 97 13.64 7.80 -21.14
C GLY A 97 14.46 9.01 -20.69
N SER A 98 14.43 9.33 -19.38
CA SER A 98 15.23 10.41 -18.80
C SER A 98 16.74 10.14 -18.79
N THR A 99 17.13 8.86 -18.68
CA THR A 99 18.55 8.45 -18.54
C THR A 99 19.21 8.17 -19.89
N LEU A 100 18.49 7.63 -20.87
CA LEU A 100 19.01 7.29 -22.20
C LEU A 100 18.95 8.44 -23.21
N GLY A 101 18.51 9.63 -22.78
CA GLY A 101 18.55 10.85 -23.60
C GLY A 101 17.78 10.75 -24.92
N GLY A 102 16.65 10.02 -24.96
CA GLY A 102 15.70 9.99 -26.08
C GLY A 102 16.22 9.48 -27.44
N THR A 103 17.48 9.04 -27.56
CA THR A 103 18.13 8.79 -28.86
C THR A 103 18.08 7.34 -29.34
N LYS A 104 17.62 6.38 -28.52
CA LYS A 104 17.58 4.97 -28.89
C LYS A 104 16.17 4.38 -28.74
N PRO A 105 15.69 3.56 -29.69
CA PRO A 105 14.42 2.87 -29.57
C PRO A 105 14.51 1.87 -28.41
N PHE A 106 13.76 2.14 -27.35
CA PHE A 106 13.54 1.27 -26.20
C PHE A 106 12.04 0.99 -26.14
N SER A 107 11.65 -0.28 -26.25
CA SER A 107 10.27 -0.69 -25.98
C SER A 107 10.23 -1.54 -24.72
N LEU A 108 9.20 -1.31 -23.92
CA LEU A 108 8.94 -2.02 -22.69
C LEU A 108 7.45 -2.33 -22.63
N ASP A 109 7.13 -3.60 -22.62
CA ASP A 109 5.76 -4.10 -22.47
C ASP A 109 5.68 -4.99 -21.23
N SER A 110 4.51 -4.98 -20.59
CA SER A 110 4.20 -5.78 -19.42
C SER A 110 2.91 -6.51 -19.64
N GLU A 111 2.89 -7.77 -19.23
CA GLU A 111 1.74 -8.66 -19.33
C GLU A 111 1.58 -9.38 -18.00
N VAL A 112 0.40 -9.28 -17.38
CA VAL A 112 0.06 -10.07 -16.21
C VAL A 112 -0.25 -11.49 -16.70
N LYS A 113 0.49 -12.48 -16.19
CA LYS A 113 0.38 -13.88 -16.59
C LYS A 113 -0.51 -14.68 -15.65
N GLU A 114 -0.31 -14.48 -14.36
CA GLU A 114 -1.00 -15.20 -13.31
C GLU A 114 -1.35 -14.21 -12.21
N THR A 115 -2.50 -14.39 -11.59
CA THR A 115 -2.93 -13.61 -10.43
C THR A 115 -3.65 -14.55 -9.46
N ALA A 116 -3.30 -14.46 -8.19
CA ALA A 116 -3.95 -15.21 -7.13
C ALA A 116 -4.14 -14.32 -5.91
N ILE A 117 -5.29 -14.46 -5.25
CA ILE A 117 -5.57 -13.83 -3.96
C ILE A 117 -5.19 -14.83 -2.86
N LEU A 118 -4.32 -14.40 -1.95
CA LEU A 118 -3.93 -15.15 -0.78
C LEU A 118 -4.84 -14.79 0.39
N LEU A 119 -5.55 -15.79 0.88
CA LEU A 119 -6.38 -15.69 2.08
C LEU A 119 -5.52 -15.82 3.35
N GLU A 120 -6.10 -15.44 4.50
CA GLU A 120 -5.40 -15.47 5.80
C GLU A 120 -4.90 -16.86 6.20
N ASP A 121 -5.52 -17.93 5.70
CA ASP A 121 -5.12 -19.32 5.96
C ASP A 121 -4.04 -19.83 5.00
N GLY A 122 -3.58 -18.99 4.06
CA GLY A 122 -2.61 -19.34 3.03
C GLY A 122 -3.23 -19.96 1.78
N THR A 123 -4.55 -20.10 1.70
CA THR A 123 -5.23 -20.56 0.49
C THR A 123 -5.03 -19.57 -0.65
N GLU A 124 -4.65 -20.09 -1.81
CA GLU A 124 -4.55 -19.33 -3.05
C GLU A 124 -5.83 -19.49 -3.86
N VAL A 125 -6.49 -18.36 -4.13
CA VAL A 125 -7.68 -18.28 -4.99
C VAL A 125 -7.24 -17.70 -6.32
N GLU A 126 -7.35 -18.47 -7.40
CA GLU A 126 -7.09 -17.97 -8.76
C GLU A 126 -7.97 -16.76 -9.06
N ALA A 127 -7.39 -15.77 -9.74
CA ALA A 127 -8.03 -14.49 -9.96
C ALA A 127 -7.57 -13.85 -11.28
N ASP A 128 -8.34 -12.87 -11.74
CA ASP A 128 -8.10 -12.12 -12.98
C ASP A 128 -8.13 -10.61 -12.72
N VAL A 129 -7.22 -9.88 -13.37
CA VAL A 129 -7.28 -8.41 -13.47
C VAL A 129 -8.36 -8.04 -14.50
N VAL A 130 -9.50 -7.52 -14.03
CA VAL A 130 -10.67 -7.19 -14.88
C VAL A 130 -10.68 -5.77 -15.41
N LEU A 131 -10.05 -4.85 -14.70
CA LEU A 131 -9.96 -3.46 -15.09
C LEU A 131 -8.67 -2.86 -14.55
N LYS A 132 -7.97 -2.13 -15.40
CA LYS A 132 -6.82 -1.31 -15.01
C LYS A 132 -7.06 0.11 -15.51
N ASP A 133 -7.15 1.04 -14.56
CA ASP A 133 -7.22 2.47 -14.79
C ASP A 133 -5.89 3.09 -14.32
N THR A 134 -5.04 3.44 -15.27
CA THR A 134 -3.74 4.06 -14.98
C THR A 134 -3.84 5.52 -14.57
N ASP A 135 -4.93 6.21 -14.92
CA ASP A 135 -5.10 7.63 -14.61
C ASP A 135 -5.48 7.82 -13.13
N LEU A 136 -6.30 6.90 -12.61
CA LEU A 136 -6.68 6.85 -11.19
C LEU A 136 -5.74 5.98 -10.33
N ASP A 137 -4.76 5.34 -10.95
CA ASP A 137 -3.87 4.35 -10.32
C ASP A 137 -4.63 3.20 -9.64
N MET A 138 -5.63 2.64 -10.32
CA MET A 138 -6.50 1.58 -9.80
C MET A 138 -6.48 0.33 -10.67
N ALA A 139 -6.36 -0.83 -10.04
CA ALA A 139 -6.56 -2.13 -10.67
C ALA A 139 -7.58 -2.94 -9.89
N PHE A 140 -8.53 -3.52 -10.61
CA PHE A 140 -9.61 -4.34 -10.08
C PHE A 140 -9.34 -5.80 -10.41
N ILE A 141 -9.42 -6.65 -9.40
CA ILE A 141 -9.12 -8.08 -9.45
C ILE A 141 -10.32 -8.84 -8.91
N ARG A 142 -10.71 -9.92 -9.59
CA ARG A 142 -11.78 -10.82 -9.14
C ARG A 142 -11.28 -12.25 -9.09
N PRO A 143 -11.82 -13.09 -8.21
CA PRO A 143 -11.81 -14.53 -8.38
C PRO A 143 -12.55 -15.00 -9.65
#